data_AF-A0A7W7Q252-F1
#
_entry.id   AF-A0A7W7Q252-F1
#
_cell.length_a   1.000
_cell.length_b   1.000
_cell.length_c   1.000
_cell.angle_alpha   90.00
_cell.angle_beta   90.00
_cell.angle_gamma   90.00
#
_symmetry.space_group_name_H-M   'P 1'
#
loop_
_entity.id
_entity.type
_entity.pdbx_description
1 polymer ?
#
loop_
_entity_poly.entity_id
_entity_poly.type
_entity_poly.pdbx_seq_one_letter_code
_entity_poly.pdbx_strand_id
1 'polypeptide(L)'
;MDSQAYQDSIHSQLSGMFGTGTTEGTATGGSFAYTEADISKIRDNWLDLADSYQTSMYNADRMSKIKSPAEDMASTFHVTAANRSGQSYTNYLKHNRDYCLQQAQLFQNALDDYLGVEHINVAVINNAGGQPGPQAGM
;
A
#
# COMPACT_ATOMS: atom_id res chain seq x y z
N MET A 1 -23.03 -0.47 3.78
CA MET A 1 -21.85 -0.25 2.92
C MET A 1 -21.09 -1.55 2.94
N ASP A 2 -21.20 -2.30 1.84
CA ASP A 2 -20.89 -3.72 1.79
C ASP A 2 -19.39 -3.98 1.82
N SER A 3 -18.92 -4.53 2.94
CA SER A 3 -17.53 -5.00 3.12
C SER A 3 -17.12 -6.02 2.06
N GLN A 4 -18.08 -6.73 1.47
CA GLN A 4 -17.88 -7.70 0.41
C GLN A 4 -17.46 -7.02 -0.90
N ALA A 5 -18.14 -5.93 -1.30
CA ALA A 5 -17.82 -5.19 -2.52
C ALA A 5 -16.44 -4.51 -2.44
N TYR A 6 -16.04 -4.07 -1.24
CA TYR A 6 -14.70 -3.53 -1.00
C TYR A 6 -13.61 -4.62 -1.12
N GLN A 7 -13.84 -5.79 -0.51
CA GLN A 7 -12.94 -6.95 -0.61
C GLN A 7 -12.82 -7.47 -2.05
N ASP A 8 -13.92 -7.53 -2.80
CA ASP A 8 -13.93 -7.94 -4.20
C ASP A 8 -13.20 -6.93 -5.09
N SER A 9 -13.32 -5.63 -4.79
CA SER A 9 -12.54 -4.60 -5.52
C SER A 9 -11.05 -4.70 -5.23
N ILE A 10 -10.65 -4.93 -3.97
CA ILE A 10 -9.25 -5.14 -3.59
C ILE A 10 -8.74 -6.41 -4.27
N HIS A 11 -9.50 -7.50 -4.22
CA HIS A 11 -9.08 -8.77 -4.81
C HIS A 11 -8.94 -8.67 -6.34
N SER A 12 -9.86 -7.95 -6.99
CA SER A 12 -9.79 -7.68 -8.43
C SER A 12 -8.62 -6.77 -8.78
N GLN A 13 -8.36 -5.72 -8.00
CA GLN A 13 -7.21 -4.82 -8.20
C GLN A 13 -5.88 -5.56 -8.00
N LEU A 14 -5.75 -6.31 -6.90
CA LEU A 14 -4.55 -7.11 -6.60
C LEU A 14 -4.33 -8.25 -7.61
N SER A 15 -5.40 -8.90 -8.06
CA SER A 15 -5.29 -9.96 -9.07
C SER A 15 -4.86 -9.41 -10.43
N GLY A 16 -5.32 -8.22 -10.82
CA GLY A 16 -4.85 -7.52 -12.02
C GLY A 16 -3.40 -7.05 -11.92
N MET A 17 -2.98 -6.64 -10.71
CA MET A 17 -1.64 -6.16 -10.38
C MET A 17 -0.55 -7.20 -10.72
N PHE A 18 -0.76 -8.47 -10.39
CA PHE A 18 0.22 -9.55 -10.64
C PHE A 18 -0.09 -10.44 -11.84
N GLY A 19 -1.29 -10.31 -12.44
CA GLY A 19 -1.82 -11.26 -13.44
C GLY A 19 -1.35 -11.09 -14.89
N THR A 20 -0.47 -10.13 -15.19
CA THR A 20 -0.12 -9.76 -16.59
C THR A 20 1.36 -9.92 -16.93
N GLY A 21 2.06 -10.85 -16.28
CA GLY A 21 3.34 -11.37 -16.74
C GLY A 21 3.19 -12.80 -17.26
N THR A 22 2.70 -12.99 -18.48
CA THR A 22 2.81 -14.29 -19.16
C THR A 22 4.28 -14.53 -19.51
N THR A 23 5.01 -15.19 -18.62
CA THR A 23 6.27 -15.86 -18.98
C THR A 23 5.89 -17.16 -19.69
N GLU A 24 5.82 -17.12 -21.03
CA GLU A 24 5.80 -18.35 -21.82
C GLU A 24 7.17 -19.03 -21.66
N GLY A 25 7.22 -20.02 -20.77
CA GLY A 25 8.44 -20.73 -20.43
C GLY A 25 8.88 -21.68 -21.54
N THR A 26 9.80 -21.25 -22.40
CA THR A 26 10.71 -22.19 -23.07
C THR A 26 11.96 -22.34 -22.23
N ALA A 27 12.00 -23.46 -21.48
CA ALA A 27 13.13 -23.85 -20.66
C ALA A 27 14.35 -24.20 -21.54
N THR A 28 15.21 -23.22 -21.82
CA THR A 28 16.58 -23.45 -22.29
C THR A 28 17.45 -22.26 -21.89
N GLY A 29 18.10 -22.32 -20.72
CA GLY A 29 19.07 -21.30 -20.27
C GLY A 29 18.50 -19.87 -20.15
N GLY A 30 17.43 -19.68 -19.39
CA GLY A 30 16.74 -18.38 -19.35
C GLY A 30 17.43 -17.35 -18.47
N SER A 31 18.00 -16.30 -19.07
CA SER A 31 18.09 -15.02 -18.37
C SER A 31 16.66 -14.47 -18.30
N PHE A 32 16.12 -14.32 -17.09
CA PHE A 32 14.88 -13.54 -16.90
C PHE A 32 15.21 -12.08 -17.26
N ALA A 33 14.97 -11.71 -18.51
CA ALA A 33 15.12 -10.35 -18.98
C ALA A 33 13.78 -9.64 -18.74
N TYR A 34 13.73 -8.82 -17.69
CA TYR A 34 12.63 -7.88 -17.51
C TYR A 34 12.88 -6.67 -18.41
N THR A 35 11.85 -6.25 -19.13
CA THR A 35 11.90 -5.00 -19.88
C THR A 35 11.77 -3.82 -18.92
N GLU A 36 12.18 -2.63 -19.38
CA GLU A 36 11.94 -1.36 -18.67
C GLU A 36 10.46 -1.22 -18.25
N ALA A 37 9.54 -1.55 -19.16
CA ALA A 37 8.11 -1.49 -18.94
C ALA A 37 7.66 -2.47 -17.84
N ASP A 38 8.24 -3.66 -17.78
CA ASP A 38 7.94 -4.64 -16.72
C ASP A 38 8.41 -4.14 -15.34
N ILE A 39 9.63 -3.59 -15.26
CA ILE A 39 10.18 -3.04 -14.02
C ILE A 39 9.34 -1.84 -13.53
N SER A 40 9.00 -0.92 -14.44
CA SER A 40 8.13 0.21 -14.12
C SER A 40 6.76 -0.25 -13.62
N LYS A 41 6.16 -1.24 -14.27
CA LYS A 41 4.86 -1.78 -13.85
C LYS A 41 4.91 -2.42 -12.47
N ILE A 42 5.96 -3.19 -12.18
CA ILE A 42 6.14 -3.80 -10.84
C ILE A 42 6.33 -2.70 -9.79
N ARG A 43 7.10 -1.64 -10.08
CA ARG A 43 7.21 -0.48 -9.19
C ARG A 43 5.83 0.14 -8.90
N ASP A 44 5.06 0.44 -9.94
CA ASP A 44 3.78 1.13 -9.82
C ASP A 44 2.77 0.30 -9.02
N ASN A 45 2.73 -1.00 -9.27
CA ASN A 45 1.98 -1.96 -8.48
C ASN A 45 2.29 -1.86 -6.97
N TRP A 46 3.58 -1.82 -6.58
CA TRP A 46 3.96 -1.67 -5.18
C TRP A 46 3.51 -0.33 -4.58
N LEU A 47 3.50 0.75 -5.37
CA LEU A 47 3.00 2.06 -4.96
C LEU A 47 1.48 2.02 -4.74
N ASP A 48 0.72 1.43 -5.66
CA ASP A 48 -0.73 1.25 -5.51
C ASP A 48 -1.07 0.46 -4.24
N LEU A 49 -0.30 -0.59 -3.95
CA LEU A 49 -0.46 -1.37 -2.73
C LEU A 49 -0.15 -0.54 -1.48
N ALA A 50 0.90 0.29 -1.49
CA ALA A 50 1.21 1.20 -0.40
C ALA A 50 0.07 2.20 -0.14
N ASP A 51 -0.53 2.76 -1.19
CA ASP A 51 -1.67 3.67 -1.10
C ASP A 51 -2.92 2.99 -0.54
N SER A 52 -3.15 1.73 -0.89
CA SER A 52 -4.24 0.93 -0.30
C SER A 52 -4.05 0.73 1.22
N TYR A 53 -2.81 0.54 1.69
CA TYR A 53 -2.51 0.46 3.12
C TYR A 53 -2.68 1.82 3.79
N GLN A 54 -2.29 2.93 3.15
CA GLN A 54 -2.50 4.27 3.65
C GLN A 54 -4.00 4.58 3.83
N THR A 55 -4.83 4.20 2.86
CA THR A 55 -6.29 4.30 2.95
C THR A 55 -6.84 3.44 4.08
N SER A 56 -6.33 2.21 4.23
CA SER A 56 -6.72 1.31 5.32
C SER A 56 -6.35 1.88 6.69
N MET A 57 -5.20 2.56 6.83
CA MET A 57 -4.80 3.25 8.06
C MET A 57 -5.80 4.36 8.42
N TYR A 58 -6.20 5.18 7.45
CA TYR A 58 -7.21 6.22 7.66
C TYR A 58 -8.54 5.63 8.18
N ASN A 59 -8.98 4.53 7.58
CA ASN A 59 -10.21 3.85 8.01
C ASN A 59 -10.08 3.19 9.39
N ALA A 60 -8.90 2.64 9.71
CA ALA A 60 -8.63 1.95 10.96
C ALA A 60 -8.43 2.88 12.17
N ASP A 61 -8.17 4.17 11.97
CA ASP A 61 -7.94 5.16 13.03
C ASP A 61 -9.03 5.12 14.12
N ARG A 62 -10.29 4.96 13.70
CA ARG A 62 -11.46 4.90 14.59
C ARG A 62 -11.46 3.70 15.53
N MET A 63 -10.80 2.60 15.17
CA MET A 63 -10.73 1.38 15.99
C MET A 63 -9.87 1.57 17.24
N SER A 64 -9.01 2.58 17.27
CA SER A 64 -8.13 2.89 18.41
C SER A 64 -8.70 3.97 19.36
N LYS A 65 -9.89 4.50 19.05
CA LYS A 65 -10.50 5.67 19.72
C LYS A 65 -11.86 5.36 20.34
N ILE A 66 -12.08 4.11 20.73
CA ILE A 66 -13.31 3.67 21.39
C ILE A 66 -13.37 4.29 22.79
N LYS A 67 -14.56 4.76 23.18
CA LYS A 67 -14.85 5.32 24.51
C LYS A 67 -15.66 4.34 25.33
N SER A 68 -15.53 4.42 26.65
CA SER A 68 -16.28 3.56 27.58
C SER A 68 -17.76 3.91 27.59
N PRO A 69 -18.67 2.92 27.53
CA PRO A 69 -20.11 3.16 27.67
C PRO A 69 -20.53 3.42 29.13
N ALA A 70 -19.72 3.00 30.10
CA ALA A 70 -19.98 3.15 31.53
C ALA A 70 -18.67 3.25 32.34
N GLU A 71 -18.77 3.72 33.59
CA GLU A 71 -17.64 3.88 34.53
C GLU A 71 -17.39 2.62 35.38
N ASP A 72 -17.68 1.44 34.83
CA ASP A 72 -17.36 0.18 35.50
C ASP A 72 -16.01 -0.39 35.01
N MET A 73 -15.43 -1.27 35.83
CA MET A 73 -14.14 -1.90 35.52
C MET A 73 -14.19 -2.74 34.24
N ALA A 74 -15.27 -3.47 33.98
CA ALA A 74 -15.36 -4.33 32.80
C ALA A 74 -15.38 -3.49 31.53
N SER A 75 -16.18 -2.42 31.50
CA SER A 75 -16.21 -1.46 30.38
C SER A 75 -14.83 -0.84 30.12
N THR A 76 -14.11 -0.46 31.17
CA THR A 76 -12.74 0.07 31.06
C THR A 76 -11.76 -0.95 30.46
N PHE A 77 -11.82 -2.21 30.90
CA PHE A 77 -10.97 -3.28 30.36
C PHE A 77 -11.28 -3.57 28.89
N HIS A 78 -12.55 -3.64 28.51
CA HIS A 78 -12.94 -3.87 27.13
C HIS A 78 -12.48 -2.76 26.18
N VAL A 79 -12.65 -1.50 26.58
CA VAL A 79 -12.15 -0.35 25.81
C VAL A 79 -10.65 -0.39 25.66
N THR A 80 -9.93 -0.68 26.75
CA THR A 80 -8.46 -0.75 26.73
C THR A 80 -7.98 -1.84 25.77
N ALA A 81 -8.60 -3.04 25.84
CA ALA A 81 -8.27 -4.14 24.94
C ALA A 81 -8.58 -3.81 23.48
N ALA A 82 -9.74 -3.20 23.21
CA ALA A 82 -10.17 -2.82 21.87
C ALA A 82 -9.25 -1.76 21.26
N ASN A 83 -8.93 -0.70 22.02
CA ASN A 83 -8.03 0.36 21.56
C ASN A 83 -6.61 -0.16 21.33
N ARG A 84 -6.10 -1.05 22.21
CA ARG A 84 -4.82 -1.73 22.01
C ARG A 84 -4.80 -2.57 20.74
N SER A 85 -5.88 -3.30 20.46
CA SER A 85 -6.03 -4.07 19.23
C SER A 85 -6.02 -3.16 17.99
N GLY A 86 -6.79 -2.07 18.02
CA GLY A 86 -6.80 -1.07 16.94
C GLY A 86 -5.43 -0.43 16.68
N GLN A 87 -4.69 -0.12 17.75
CA GLN A 87 -3.33 0.40 17.62
C GLN A 87 -2.37 -0.64 17.02
N SER A 88 -2.46 -1.91 17.45
CA SER A 88 -1.66 -3.00 16.89
C SER A 88 -1.93 -3.18 15.39
N TYR A 89 -3.20 -3.11 14.98
CA TYR A 89 -3.58 -3.23 13.58
C TYR A 89 -3.07 -2.04 12.75
N THR A 90 -3.15 -0.81 13.29
CA THR A 90 -2.60 0.39 12.64
C THR A 90 -1.09 0.29 12.44
N ASN A 91 -0.36 -0.22 13.44
CA ASN A 91 1.08 -0.46 13.34
C ASN A 91 1.42 -1.51 12.26
N TYR A 92 0.63 -2.58 12.17
CA TYR A 92 0.75 -3.57 11.10
C TYR A 92 0.55 -2.95 9.72
N LEU A 93 -0.51 -2.16 9.52
CA LEU A 93 -0.78 -1.49 8.23
C LEU A 93 0.37 -0.56 7.85
N LYS A 94 0.87 0.24 8.80
CA LYS A 94 2.02 1.12 8.58
C LYS A 94 3.27 0.34 8.16
N HIS A 95 3.57 -0.76 8.85
CA HIS A 95 4.72 -1.60 8.53
C HIS A 95 4.62 -2.15 7.10
N ASN A 96 3.45 -2.63 6.69
CA ASN A 96 3.26 -3.15 5.32
C ASN A 96 3.34 -2.05 4.26
N ARG A 97 2.77 -0.87 4.51
CA ARG A 97 2.94 0.31 3.65
C ARG A 97 4.42 0.63 3.45
N ASP A 98 5.17 0.74 4.55
CA ASP A 98 6.59 1.10 4.51
C ASP A 98 7.41 0.03 3.77
N TYR A 99 7.07 -1.26 3.93
CA TYR A 99 7.67 -2.34 3.16
C TYR A 99 7.39 -2.23 1.66
N CYS A 100 6.15 -1.92 1.27
CA CYS A 100 5.79 -1.72 -0.15
C CYS A 100 6.57 -0.57 -0.77
N LEU A 101 6.72 0.55 -0.06
CA LEU A 101 7.53 1.69 -0.51
C LEU A 101 9.00 1.31 -0.68
N GLN A 102 9.56 0.50 0.22
CA GLN A 102 10.93 -0.01 0.09
C GLN A 102 11.08 -0.91 -1.14
N GLN A 103 10.12 -1.79 -1.43
CA GLN A 103 10.14 -2.62 -2.64
C GLN A 103 10.04 -1.76 -3.90
N ALA A 104 9.11 -0.81 -3.95
CA ALA A 104 9.00 0.14 -5.06
C ALA A 104 10.32 0.89 -5.30
N GLN A 105 11.02 1.30 -4.23
CA GLN A 105 12.31 1.96 -4.35
C GLN A 105 13.38 1.07 -5.01
N LEU A 106 13.40 -0.22 -4.70
CA LEU A 106 14.35 -1.15 -5.34
C LEU A 106 14.11 -1.25 -6.85
N PHE A 107 12.85 -1.32 -7.29
CA PHE A 107 12.52 -1.34 -8.71
C PHE A 107 12.78 0.00 -9.39
N GLN A 108 12.53 1.13 -8.71
CA GLN A 108 12.91 2.44 -9.22
C GLN A 108 14.43 2.55 -9.39
N ASN A 109 15.22 2.11 -8.42
CA ASN A 109 16.68 2.14 -8.54
C ASN A 109 17.16 1.27 -9.72
N ALA A 110 16.59 0.07 -9.89
CA ALA A 110 16.90 -0.80 -11.01
C ALA A 110 16.52 -0.16 -12.36
N LEU A 111 15.43 0.60 -12.41
CA LEU A 111 15.01 1.36 -13.59
C LEU A 111 15.99 2.51 -13.88
N ASP A 112 16.40 3.25 -12.84
CA ASP A 112 17.36 4.34 -12.96
C ASP A 112 18.72 3.84 -13.46
N ASP A 113 19.19 2.71 -12.92
CA ASP A 113 20.40 2.02 -13.37
C ASP A 113 20.29 1.57 -14.84
N TYR A 114 19.14 1.01 -15.22
CA TYR A 114 18.88 0.57 -16.59
C TYR A 114 18.90 1.75 -17.58
N LEU A 115 18.35 2.90 -17.17
CA LEU A 115 18.27 4.12 -17.98
C LEU A 115 19.55 4.97 -17.92
N GLY A 116 20.46 4.70 -16.98
CA GLY A 116 21.67 5.48 -16.75
C GLY A 116 21.39 6.88 -16.18
N VAL A 117 20.33 7.03 -15.38
CA VAL A 117 19.93 8.30 -14.74
C VAL A 117 20.18 8.28 -13.24
N GLU A 118 20.09 9.45 -12.58
CA GLU A 118 20.26 9.57 -11.14
C GLU A 118 19.08 8.97 -10.37
N HIS A 119 19.35 8.34 -9.22
CA HIS A 119 18.33 7.68 -8.41
C HIS A 119 17.34 8.67 -7.79
N ILE A 120 16.05 8.41 -7.99
CA ILE A 120 14.96 9.22 -7.42
C ILE A 120 14.26 8.47 -6.29
N ASN A 121 13.93 9.19 -5.21
CA ASN A 121 13.22 8.62 -4.07
C ASN A 121 11.71 8.47 -4.35
N VAL A 122 11.19 7.24 -4.35
CA VAL A 122 9.79 6.93 -4.64
C VAL A 122 8.82 7.46 -3.59
N ALA A 123 9.26 7.60 -2.33
CA ALA A 123 8.41 8.19 -1.29
C ALA A 123 8.14 9.67 -1.57
N VAL A 124 9.04 10.38 -2.26
CA VAL A 124 8.82 11.76 -2.70
C VAL A 124 7.78 11.80 -3.82
N ILE A 125 7.86 10.86 -4.78
CA ILE A 125 6.91 10.74 -5.90
C ILE A 125 5.50 10.44 -5.37
N ASN A 126 5.37 9.47 -4.45
CA ASN A 126 4.08 9.09 -3.88
C ASN A 126 3.42 10.24 -3.10
N ASN A 127 4.20 11.06 -2.40
CA ASN A 127 3.67 12.23 -1.68
C ASN A 127 3.34 13.41 -2.61
N ALA A 128 4.00 13.54 -3.77
CA ALA A 128 3.74 14.60 -4.74
C ALA A 128 2.43 14.40 -5.52
N GLY A 129 1.93 13.17 -5.66
CA GLY A 129 0.63 12.85 -6.26
C GLY A 129 -0.59 13.27 -5.41
N GLY A 130 -0.37 13.68 -4.16
CA GLY A 130 -1.42 14.00 -3.19
C GLY A 130 -1.78 15.49 -3.06
N GLN A 131 -1.29 16.40 -3.91
CA GLN A 131 -1.71 17.80 -3.83
C GLN A 131 -3.16 17.99 -4.32
N PRO A 132 -4.11 18.45 -3.47
CA PRO A 132 -5.38 18.94 -3.97
C PRO A 132 -5.11 20.20 -4.80
N GLY A 133 -5.63 20.21 -6.03
CA GLY A 133 -5.57 21.36 -6.91
C GLY A 133 -6.10 22.64 -6.23
N PRO A 134 -5.65 23.82 -6.69
CA PRO A 134 -6.00 25.09 -6.06
C PRO A 134 -7.52 25.22 -5.94
N GLN A 135 -7.97 25.45 -4.71
CA GLN A 135 -9.35 25.76 -4.38
C GLN A 135 -9.72 27.06 -5.11
N ALA A 136 -10.39 26.92 -6.26
CA ALA A 136 -10.98 28.02 -6.98
C ALA A 136 -12.06 28.65 -6.09
N GLY A 137 -11.84 29.90 -5.70
CA GLY A 137 -12.81 30.67 -4.95
C GLY A 137 -14.08 30.92 -5.75
N MET A 138 -15.21 30.81 -5.05
CA MET A 138 -16.43 31.61 -5.25
C MET A 138 -17.09 31.79 -3.90
#